data_AF-A0A915AGQ9-F1
#
_entry.id   AF-A0A915AGQ9-F1
#
_cell.length_a   1.000
_cell.length_b   1.000
_cell.length_c   1.000
_cell.angle_alpha   90.00
_cell.angle_beta   90.00
_cell.angle_gamma   90.00
#
_symmetry.space_group_name_H-M   'P 1'
#
loop_
_entity.id
_entity.type
_entity.pdbx_description
1 polymer ?
#
loop_
_entity_poly.entity_id
_entity_poly.type
_entity_poly.pdbx_seq_one_letter_code
_entity_poly.pdbx_strand_id
1 'polypeptide(L)'
;MARVVKEDFTRGADDEAMNEHMKEILLADDPMLEHVKKKKLKTEMETGVVYPKYKGGWPPNRFMIAPGYRWDGVDRSNGFEARIAQTANQKVAEEREYYQNISKYE
;
A
#
# COMPACT_ATOMS: atom_id res chain seq x y z
N MET A 1 -6.45 -8.17 -20.72
CA MET A 1 -6.52 -7.96 -22.18
C MET A 1 -7.86 -7.39 -22.60
N ALA A 2 -9.01 -8.03 -22.31
CA ALA A 2 -10.33 -7.53 -22.71
C ALA A 2 -10.65 -6.10 -22.22
N ARG A 3 -10.24 -5.74 -21.00
CA ARG A 3 -10.43 -4.38 -20.44
C ARG A 3 -9.68 -3.31 -21.24
N VAL A 4 -8.41 -3.56 -21.53
CA VAL A 4 -7.52 -2.64 -22.27
C VAL A 4 -8.00 -2.39 -23.70
N VAL A 5 -8.71 -3.34 -24.32
CA VAL A 5 -9.28 -3.17 -25.66
C VAL A 5 -10.51 -2.25 -25.66
N LYS A 6 -11.22 -2.13 -24.52
CA LYS A 6 -12.43 -1.30 -24.39
C LYS A 6 -12.14 0.11 -23.88
N GLU A 7 -11.03 0.29 -23.17
CA GLU A 7 -10.61 1.60 -22.64
C GLU A 7 -10.09 2.53 -23.73
N ASP A 8 -10.32 3.83 -23.57
CA ASP A 8 -9.78 4.86 -24.45
C ASP A 8 -8.26 5.03 -24.25
N PHE A 9 -7.59 5.60 -25.25
CA PHE A 9 -6.14 5.84 -25.19
C PHE A 9 -5.72 6.80 -24.07
N THR A 10 -6.59 7.76 -23.73
CA THR A 10 -6.36 8.74 -22.66
C THR A 10 -7.48 8.64 -21.63
N ARG A 11 -7.14 8.72 -20.35
CA ARG A 11 -8.13 8.81 -19.26
C ARG A 11 -8.63 10.24 -19.12
N GLY A 12 -9.94 10.42 -19.18
CA GLY A 12 -10.62 11.70 -18.94
C GLY A 12 -11.22 11.79 -17.53
N ALA A 13 -11.87 12.91 -17.22
CA ALA A 13 -12.60 13.08 -15.97
C ALA A 13 -13.81 12.13 -15.86
N ASP A 14 -14.41 11.79 -17.00
CA ASP A 14 -15.61 10.94 -17.10
C ASP A 14 -15.28 9.44 -17.18
N ASP A 15 -14.01 9.03 -16.97
CA ASP A 15 -13.61 7.62 -17.00
C ASP A 15 -14.33 6.83 -15.89
N GLU A 16 -15.25 5.96 -16.28
CA GLU A 16 -16.09 5.18 -15.37
C GLU A 16 -15.26 4.30 -14.43
N ALA A 17 -14.26 3.58 -14.97
CA ALA A 17 -13.46 2.63 -14.19
C ALA A 17 -12.58 3.36 -13.17
N MET A 18 -12.01 4.50 -13.54
CA MET A 18 -11.27 5.36 -12.60
C MET A 18 -12.19 5.89 -11.50
N ASN A 19 -13.37 6.39 -11.87
CA ASN A 19 -14.33 6.96 -10.93
C ASN A 19 -14.88 5.91 -9.96
N GLU A 20 -15.10 4.67 -10.40
CA GLU A 20 -15.43 3.54 -9.54
C GLU A 20 -14.32 3.25 -8.54
N HIS A 21 -13.07 3.12 -9.00
CA HIS A 21 -11.93 2.90 -8.13
C HIS A 21 -11.77 4.03 -7.09
N MET A 22 -11.93 5.30 -7.49
CA MET A 22 -11.86 6.43 -6.56
C MET A 22 -12.95 6.39 -5.49
N LYS A 23 -14.18 5.92 -5.81
CA LYS A 23 -15.25 5.73 -4.83
C LYS A 23 -14.95 4.60 -3.84
N GLU A 24 -14.12 3.63 -4.22
CA GLU A 24 -13.75 2.51 -3.34
C GLU A 24 -12.70 2.89 -2.29
N ILE A 25 -11.86 3.91 -2.60
CA ILE A 25 -10.82 4.42 -1.71
C ILE A 25 -11.47 4.94 -0.42
N LEU A 26 -11.03 4.39 0.71
CA LEU A 26 -11.50 4.80 2.02
C LEU A 26 -10.60 5.91 2.57
N LEU A 27 -11.21 7.05 2.92
CA LEU A 27 -10.50 8.18 3.52
C LEU A 27 -10.51 8.08 5.05
N ALA A 28 -9.35 8.33 5.68
CA ALA A 28 -9.20 8.24 7.13
C ALA A 28 -10.07 9.26 7.90
N ASP A 29 -10.23 10.46 7.34
CA ASP A 29 -10.93 11.59 7.97
C ASP A 29 -12.45 11.61 7.70
N ASP A 30 -12.97 10.58 7.02
CA ASP A 30 -14.41 10.49 6.72
C ASP A 30 -15.21 10.08 7.98
N PRO A 31 -16.20 10.89 8.42
CA PRO A 31 -17.07 10.52 9.55
C PRO A 31 -17.83 9.20 9.34
N MET A 32 -18.06 8.79 8.09
CA MET A 32 -18.77 7.55 7.74
C MET A 32 -17.87 6.32 7.60
N LEU A 33 -16.55 6.47 7.77
CA LEU A 33 -15.56 5.42 7.53
C LEU A 33 -15.86 4.12 8.29
N GLU A 34 -16.23 4.21 9.56
CA GLU A 34 -16.53 3.03 10.37
C GLU A 34 -17.71 2.23 9.83
N HIS A 35 -18.77 2.91 9.39
CA HIS A 35 -19.97 2.27 8.86
C HIS A 35 -19.68 1.56 7.55
N VAL A 36 -18.93 2.21 6.66
CA VAL A 36 -18.51 1.63 5.38
C VAL A 36 -17.65 0.39 5.61
N LYS A 37 -16.66 0.44 6.52
CA LYS A 37 -15.83 -0.73 6.88
C LYS A 37 -16.66 -1.90 7.41
N LYS A 38 -17.60 -1.64 8.33
CA LYS A 38 -18.50 -2.67 8.89
C LYS A 38 -19.35 -3.30 7.80
N LYS A 39 -19.88 -2.50 6.86
CA LYS A 39 -20.65 -3.01 5.71
C LYS A 39 -19.81 -3.89 4.78
N LYS A 40 -18.62 -3.43 4.38
CA LYS A 40 -17.70 -4.20 3.52
C LYS A 40 -17.32 -5.54 4.17
N LEU A 41 -17.04 -5.55 5.47
CA LEU A 41 -16.69 -6.77 6.19
C LEU A 41 -17.87 -7.77 6.23
N LYS A 42 -19.11 -7.29 6.44
CA LYS A 42 -20.30 -8.16 6.37
C LYS A 42 -20.47 -8.81 4.99
N THR A 43 -20.34 -8.03 3.92
CA THR A 43 -20.46 -8.55 2.55
C THR A 43 -19.36 -9.55 2.20
N GLU A 44 -18.12 -9.32 2.65
CA GLU A 44 -17.02 -10.26 2.45
C GLU A 44 -17.25 -11.58 3.21
N MET A 45 -17.80 -11.50 4.43
CA MET A 45 -18.15 -12.68 5.23
C MET A 45 -19.26 -13.51 4.59
N GLU A 46 -20.31 -12.84 4.08
CA GLU A 46 -21.43 -13.51 3.39
C GLU A 46 -21.00 -14.18 2.08
N THR A 47 -20.06 -13.58 1.35
CA THR A 47 -19.54 -14.13 0.09
C THR A 47 -18.50 -15.23 0.28
N GLY A 48 -18.04 -15.49 1.51
CA GLY A 48 -17.05 -16.54 1.82
C GLY A 48 -15.62 -16.21 1.37
N VAL A 49 -15.32 -14.94 1.06
CA VAL A 49 -14.01 -14.50 0.53
C VAL A 49 -13.00 -14.16 1.64
N VAL A 50 -13.42 -14.24 2.91
CA VAL A 50 -12.56 -13.85 4.05
C VAL A 50 -11.56 -14.96 4.38
N TYR A 51 -10.34 -14.81 3.88
CA TYR A 51 -9.19 -15.58 4.34
C TYR A 51 -8.66 -15.03 5.66
N PRO A 52 -8.22 -15.90 6.60
CA PRO A 52 -7.57 -15.44 7.81
C PRO A 52 -6.29 -14.69 7.46
N LYS A 53 -6.11 -13.52 8.08
CA LYS A 53 -4.92 -12.66 7.96
C LYS A 53 -4.16 -12.65 9.27
N TYR A 54 -2.85 -12.44 9.19
CA TYR A 54 -2.03 -12.22 10.38
C TYR A 54 -2.45 -10.93 11.09
N LYS A 55 -2.53 -10.96 12.43
CA LYS A 55 -3.03 -9.85 13.26
C LYS A 55 -1.94 -9.08 14.00
N GLY A 56 -0.73 -9.64 14.11
CA GLY A 56 0.39 -9.01 14.82
C GLY A 56 1.13 -8.00 13.94
N GLY A 57 2.15 -7.34 14.48
CA GLY A 57 3.13 -6.59 13.70
C GLY A 57 4.12 -7.52 12.99
N TRP A 58 4.59 -7.12 11.82
CA TRP A 58 5.60 -7.85 11.04
C TRP A 58 6.62 -6.88 10.43
N PRO A 59 7.86 -7.32 10.17
CA PRO A 59 8.85 -6.49 9.48
C PRO A 59 8.42 -6.24 8.02
N PRO A 60 8.55 -4.99 7.52
CA PRO A 60 8.22 -4.70 6.13
C PRO A 60 9.21 -5.39 5.19
N ASN A 61 8.71 -5.79 4.02
CA ASN A 61 9.52 -6.29 2.91
C ASN A 61 9.28 -5.43 1.67
N ARG A 62 10.19 -5.53 0.69
CA ARG A 62 10.11 -4.78 -0.58
C ARG A 62 8.79 -4.94 -1.34
N PHE A 63 8.04 -6.02 -1.11
CA PHE A 63 6.80 -6.33 -1.83
C PHE A 63 5.53 -5.99 -1.06
N MET A 64 5.65 -5.46 0.17
CA MET A 64 4.55 -5.22 1.10
C MET A 64 3.63 -6.44 1.31
N ILE A 65 4.17 -7.65 1.19
CA ILE A 65 3.41 -8.90 1.38
C ILE A 65 3.34 -9.19 2.88
N ALA A 66 2.11 -9.31 3.40
CA ALA A 66 1.89 -9.71 4.79
C ALA A 66 2.23 -11.20 5.01
N PRO A 67 2.73 -11.58 6.19
CA PRO A 67 2.94 -12.98 6.52
C PRO A 67 1.61 -13.74 6.59
N GLY A 68 1.69 -15.07 6.44
CA GLY A 68 0.53 -15.94 6.61
C GLY A 68 -0.06 -15.86 8.03
N TYR A 69 -1.35 -16.16 8.16
CA TYR A 69 -2.06 -16.07 9.44
C TYR A 69 -1.50 -16.94 10.58
N ARG A 70 -0.70 -17.96 10.25
CA ARG A 70 -0.06 -18.90 11.19
C ARG A 70 1.38 -18.52 11.54
N TRP A 71 1.88 -17.41 11.01
CA TRP A 71 3.22 -16.96 11.35
C TRP A 71 3.30 -16.67 12.86
N ASP A 72 4.38 -17.08 13.50
CA ASP A 72 4.54 -17.04 14.96
C ASP A 72 5.00 -15.68 15.48
N GLY A 73 5.26 -14.73 14.57
CA GLY A 73 5.71 -13.38 14.91
C GLY A 73 7.22 -13.25 15.13
N VAL A 74 7.98 -14.34 15.02
CA VAL A 74 9.43 -14.31 15.22
C VAL A 74 10.13 -14.13 13.88
N ASP A 75 10.87 -13.04 13.74
CA ASP A 75 11.72 -12.80 12.59
C ASP A 75 12.93 -13.77 12.60
N ARG A 76 13.06 -14.54 11.52
CA ARG A 76 14.15 -15.49 11.29
C ARG A 76 14.98 -15.12 10.06
N SER A 77 15.01 -13.84 9.71
CA SER A 77 15.75 -13.34 8.56
C SER A 77 17.25 -13.19 8.85
N ASN A 78 18.03 -13.02 7.78
CA ASN A 78 19.46 -12.64 7.85
C ASN A 78 19.67 -11.10 7.82
N GLY A 79 18.61 -10.32 8.06
CA GLY A 79 18.63 -8.86 8.00
C GLY A 79 18.82 -8.25 6.60
N PHE A 80 18.64 -9.01 5.51
CA PHE A 80 18.81 -8.49 4.14
C PHE A 80 17.82 -7.36 3.80
N GLU A 81 16.53 -7.53 4.09
CA GLU A 81 15.51 -6.52 3.80
C GLU A 81 15.75 -5.23 4.58
N ALA A 82 16.19 -5.34 5.85
CA ALA A 82 16.57 -4.19 6.66
C ALA A 82 17.78 -3.44 6.08
N ARG A 83 18.82 -4.18 5.64
CA ARG A 83 20.00 -3.59 5.00
C ARG A 83 19.65 -2.85 3.71
N ILE A 84 18.80 -3.43 2.86
CA ILE A 84 18.35 -2.74 1.63
C ILE A 84 17.65 -1.43 1.96
N ALA A 85 16.72 -1.44 2.92
CA ALA A 85 15.99 -0.24 3.31
C ALA A 85 16.94 0.85 3.83
N GLN A 86 17.93 0.47 4.66
CA GLN A 86 18.96 1.40 5.15
C GLN A 86 19.79 2.00 4.00
N THR A 87 20.29 1.18 3.09
CA THR A 87 21.08 1.66 1.94
C THR A 87 20.28 2.60 1.04
N ALA A 88 19.01 2.29 0.77
CA ALA A 88 18.14 3.15 -0.02
C ALA A 88 17.91 4.50 0.67
N ASN A 89 17.62 4.49 1.97
CA ASN A 89 17.41 5.72 2.76
C ASN A 89 18.68 6.56 2.84
N GLN A 90 19.84 5.94 3.01
CA GLN A 90 21.12 6.63 3.05
C GLN A 90 21.38 7.37 1.74
N LYS A 91 21.17 6.72 0.59
CA LYS A 91 21.34 7.33 -0.72
C LYS A 91 20.44 8.55 -0.91
N VAL A 92 19.16 8.44 -0.53
CA VAL A 92 18.19 9.55 -0.61
C VAL A 92 18.59 10.71 0.32
N ALA A 93 19.08 10.39 1.51
CA ALA A 93 19.56 11.41 2.45
C ALA A 93 20.78 12.16 1.92
N GLU A 94 21.78 11.45 1.40
CA GLU A 94 22.99 12.05 0.82
C GLU A 94 22.66 13.00 -0.35
N GLU A 95 21.79 12.58 -1.27
CA GLU A 95 21.32 13.40 -2.38
C GLU A 95 20.60 14.67 -1.89
N ARG A 96 19.71 14.50 -0.90
CA ARG A 96 18.98 15.63 -0.32
C ARG A 96 19.89 16.62 0.40
N GLU A 97 20.88 16.13 1.15
CA GLU A 97 21.88 16.97 1.82
C GLU A 97 22.74 17.71 0.81
N TYR A 98 23.17 17.04 -0.27
CA TYR A 98 23.92 17.65 -1.35
C TYR A 98 23.21 18.87 -1.95
N TYR A 99 21.93 18.72 -2.35
CA TYR A 99 21.16 19.83 -2.92
C TYR A 99 20.87 20.94 -1.91
N GLN A 100 20.63 20.59 -0.64
CA GLN A 100 20.47 21.59 0.42
C GLN A 100 21.74 22.39 0.66
N ASN A 101 22.91 21.75 0.61
CA ASN A 101 24.19 22.41 0.82
C ASN A 101 24.51 23.35 -0.34
N ILE A 102 24.31 22.91 -1.59
CA ILE A 102 24.43 23.79 -2.77
C ILE A 102 23.56 25.03 -2.59
N SER A 103 22.27 24.86 -2.30
CA SER A 103 21.34 25.98 -2.14
C SER A 103 21.68 26.95 -1.01
N LYS A 104 22.44 26.52 0.01
CA LYS A 104 22.78 27.34 1.18
C LYS A 104 24.12 28.07 1.04
N TYR A 105 25.06 27.49 0.29
CA TYR A 105 26.45 27.94 0.26
C TYR A 105 26.94 28.39 -1.12
N GLU A 106 26.23 28.06 -2.19
CA GLU A 106 26.37 28.67 -3.52
C GLU A 106 25.27 29.72 -3.73
#